data_AF-A0A940U8F8-F1
#
_entry.id   AF-A0A940U8F8-F1
#
_cell.length_a   1.000
_cell.length_b   1.000
_cell.length_c   1.000
_cell.angle_alpha   90.00
_cell.angle_beta   90.00
_cell.angle_gamma   90.00
#
_symmetry.space_group_name_H-M   'P 1'
#
loop_
_entity.id
_entity.type
_entity.pdbx_description
1 polymer ?
#
loop_
_entity_poly.entity_id
_entity_poly.type
_entity_poly.pdbx_seq_one_letter_code
_entity_poly.pdbx_strand_id
1 'polypeptide(L)'
;MKRRITLAMACFIGFILCSVAVAYYPAFIVRECPHCKARFVQEDTLSGNTIGARFYTDGRTYAPMLPEHPWLAKCPECGELFWVDETEEVDIGFDAAKGKPQVKAPSEKEMQDFLSGFALPKDKEICLRMRVWWAANDVWRWLPNPKPIFSKEQVKNLKALSALLDESDPDQRIYKAEIARELGRFDECLRLLTYQFEEGYDWTVGFIRKLAEEKVRAVKPF
;
A
#
# COMPACT_ATOMS: atom_id res chain seq x y z
N MET A 1 6.48 53.41 -21.19
CA MET A 1 7.60 52.48 -20.92
C MET A 1 7.11 51.04 -21.04
N LYS A 2 7.32 50.40 -22.19
CA LYS A 2 6.98 48.98 -22.39
C LYS A 2 8.11 48.13 -21.83
N ARG A 3 7.88 47.40 -20.73
CA ARG A 3 8.85 46.42 -20.19
C ARG A 3 9.06 45.34 -21.24
N ARG A 4 10.21 45.39 -21.93
CA ARG A 4 10.68 44.30 -22.79
C ARG A 4 11.11 43.16 -21.87
N ILE A 5 10.27 42.15 -21.75
CA ILE A 5 10.69 40.85 -21.22
C ILE A 5 11.67 40.29 -22.26
N THR A 6 12.95 40.20 -21.90
CA THR A 6 13.99 39.62 -22.74
C THR A 6 13.72 38.13 -22.93
N LEU A 7 14.01 37.61 -24.14
CA LEU A 7 13.82 36.20 -24.51
C LEU A 7 14.44 35.22 -23.50
N ALA A 8 15.53 35.64 -22.82
CA ALA A 8 16.19 34.88 -21.74
C ALA A 8 15.32 34.70 -20.48
N MET A 9 14.46 35.66 -20.13
CA MET A 9 13.51 35.55 -19.01
C MET A 9 12.34 34.63 -19.35
N ALA A 10 11.92 34.57 -20.63
CA ALA A 10 10.90 33.64 -21.08
C ALA A 10 11.41 32.18 -21.10
N CYS A 11 12.68 31.96 -21.44
CA CYS A 11 13.30 30.62 -21.37
C CYS A 11 13.48 30.12 -19.93
N PHE A 12 13.77 31.00 -18.97
CA PHE A 12 13.85 30.61 -17.55
C PHE A 12 12.49 30.25 -16.95
N ILE A 13 11.42 30.95 -17.35
CA ILE A 13 10.04 30.60 -16.94
C ILE A 13 9.57 29.31 -17.63
N GLY A 14 9.98 29.07 -18.88
CA GLY A 14 9.70 27.82 -19.60
C GLY A 14 10.43 26.59 -19.01
N PHE A 15 11.65 26.76 -18.49
CA PHE A 15 12.40 25.67 -17.85
C PHE A 15 11.91 25.32 -16.44
N ILE A 16 11.40 26.31 -15.69
CA ILE A 16 10.81 26.07 -14.37
C ILE A 16 9.42 25.43 -14.49
N LEU A 17 8.68 25.68 -15.58
CA LEU A 17 7.37 25.06 -15.82
C LEU A 17 7.44 23.60 -16.34
N CYS A 18 8.60 23.14 -16.81
CA CYS A 18 8.77 21.79 -17.38
C CYS A 18 9.46 20.78 -16.45
N SER A 19 9.99 21.21 -15.30
CA SER A 19 10.70 20.33 -14.35
C SER A 19 9.88 19.91 -13.13
N VAL A 20 8.65 20.37 -13.01
CA VAL A 20 7.72 20.02 -11.90
C VAL A 20 6.63 19.01 -12.29
N ALA A 21 6.65 18.49 -13.52
CA ALA A 21 5.81 17.38 -13.97
C ALA A 21 6.70 16.51 -14.89
N VAL A 22 7.22 15.34 -14.52
CA VAL A 22 6.60 14.20 -13.85
C VAL A 22 7.73 13.45 -13.15
N ALA A 23 7.72 13.41 -11.81
CA ALA A 23 8.81 12.82 -11.02
C ALA A 23 8.57 11.34 -10.70
N TYR A 24 8.00 10.62 -11.67
CA TYR A 24 7.83 9.17 -11.64
C TYR A 24 8.21 8.62 -13.01
N TYR A 25 9.13 7.67 -13.02
CA TYR A 25 9.62 6.98 -14.20
C TYR A 25 9.28 5.49 -14.09
N PRO A 26 8.35 5.00 -14.90
CA PRO A 26 8.00 3.59 -14.92
C PRO A 26 8.97 2.77 -15.78
N ALA A 27 9.21 1.52 -15.36
CA ALA A 27 9.57 0.43 -16.26
C ALA A 27 8.29 -0.27 -16.70
N PHE A 28 8.26 -0.71 -17.96
CA PHE A 28 7.19 -1.56 -18.46
C PHE A 28 7.75 -2.94 -18.75
N ILE A 29 7.22 -3.93 -18.04
CA ILE A 29 7.61 -5.33 -18.14
C ILE A 29 6.45 -6.08 -18.78
N VAL A 30 6.70 -6.78 -19.88
CA VAL A 30 5.71 -7.65 -20.50
C VAL A 30 5.85 -9.04 -19.88
N ARG A 31 4.73 -9.55 -19.35
CA ARG A 31 4.67 -10.85 -18.68
C ARG A 31 3.58 -11.72 -19.27
N GLU A 32 3.72 -13.04 -19.08
CA GLU A 32 2.70 -14.02 -19.46
C GLU A 32 1.89 -14.48 -18.24
N CYS A 33 0.58 -14.54 -18.42
CA CYS A 33 -0.32 -15.06 -17.40
C CYS A 33 -0.05 -16.55 -17.16
N PRO A 34 0.13 -17.01 -15.91
CA PRO A 34 0.41 -18.42 -15.64
C PRO A 34 -0.76 -19.34 -16.01
N HIS A 35 -1.99 -18.79 -16.10
CA HIS A 35 -3.21 -19.55 -16.34
C HIS A 35 -3.60 -19.63 -17.82
N CYS A 36 -3.58 -18.50 -18.55
CA CYS A 36 -4.06 -18.43 -19.93
C CYS A 36 -2.98 -18.06 -20.96
N LYS A 37 -1.73 -17.83 -20.52
CA LYS A 37 -0.59 -17.40 -21.35
C LYS A 37 -0.79 -16.08 -22.12
N ALA A 38 -1.87 -15.35 -21.83
CA ALA A 38 -2.05 -14.01 -22.38
C ALA A 38 -0.94 -13.07 -21.88
N ARG A 39 -0.47 -12.21 -22.77
CA ARG A 39 0.55 -11.20 -22.47
C ARG A 39 -0.11 -9.93 -21.93
N PHE A 40 0.42 -9.43 -20.83
CA PHE A 40 0.00 -8.18 -20.21
C PHE A 40 1.21 -7.34 -19.85
N VAL A 41 0.97 -6.06 -19.58
CA VAL A 41 1.98 -5.13 -19.09
C VAL A 41 1.86 -5.02 -17.59
N GLN A 42 2.98 -5.20 -16.91
CA GLN A 42 3.19 -4.77 -15.55
C GLN A 42 4.04 -3.51 -15.58
N GLU A 43 3.59 -2.49 -14.86
CA GLU A 43 4.41 -1.34 -14.52
C GLU A 43 5.25 -1.65 -13.28
N ASP A 44 6.50 -1.20 -13.29
CA ASP A 44 7.37 -1.18 -12.11
C ASP A 44 8.00 0.21 -11.95
N THR A 45 8.51 0.52 -10.76
CA THR A 45 9.11 1.82 -10.46
C THR A 45 10.60 1.80 -10.76
N LEU A 46 11.04 2.58 -11.76
CA LEU A 46 12.48 2.86 -11.95
C LEU A 46 12.95 4.02 -11.08
N SER A 47 12.12 5.06 -10.99
CA SER A 47 12.40 6.22 -10.15
C SER A 47 11.09 6.90 -9.78
N GLY A 48 11.03 7.49 -8.60
CA GLY A 48 9.85 8.12 -8.07
C GLY A 48 10.18 8.97 -6.86
N ASN A 49 9.30 9.93 -6.53
CA ASN A 49 9.40 10.65 -5.26
C ASN A 49 8.15 10.48 -4.42
N THR A 50 8.29 10.71 -3.12
CA THR A 50 7.21 10.60 -2.13
C THR A 50 6.66 11.97 -1.73
N ILE A 51 6.74 12.99 -2.60
CA ILE A 51 6.24 14.33 -2.29
C ILE A 51 4.74 14.25 -2.02
N GLY A 52 4.33 14.77 -0.86
CA GLY A 52 2.94 14.72 -0.40
C GLY A 52 2.50 13.37 0.17
N ALA A 53 3.45 12.46 0.45
CA ALA A 53 3.14 11.19 1.08
C ALA A 53 2.53 11.38 2.48
N ARG A 54 1.59 10.51 2.79
CA ARG A 54 0.97 10.38 4.12
C ARG A 54 1.25 8.99 4.65
N PHE A 55 1.77 8.94 5.87
CA PHE A 55 2.06 7.72 6.59
C PHE A 55 0.94 7.51 7.60
N TYR A 56 0.45 6.28 7.72
CA TYR A 56 -0.65 5.95 8.60
C TYR A 56 -0.25 4.93 9.66
N THR A 57 -1.00 4.93 10.75
CA THR A 57 -0.78 4.08 11.92
C THR A 57 -0.81 2.58 11.62
N ASP A 58 -1.48 2.16 10.54
CA ASP A 58 -1.53 0.78 10.03
C ASP A 58 -0.38 0.42 9.08
N GLY A 59 0.68 1.24 9.03
CA GLY A 59 1.82 1.05 8.14
C GLY A 59 1.54 1.40 6.68
N ARG A 60 0.33 1.84 6.34
CA ARG A 60 0.01 2.30 4.99
C ARG A 60 0.74 3.59 4.68
N THR A 61 1.47 3.60 3.57
CA THR A 61 1.95 4.84 2.95
C THR A 61 1.08 5.16 1.75
N TYR A 62 0.46 6.33 1.74
CA TYR A 62 -0.20 6.87 0.55
C TYR A 62 0.69 7.94 -0.05
N ALA A 63 1.26 7.67 -1.23
CA ALA A 63 2.13 8.59 -1.96
C ALA A 63 1.49 8.95 -3.30
N PRO A 64 0.88 10.15 -3.46
CA PRO A 64 0.19 10.54 -4.70
C PRO A 64 1.05 10.49 -5.95
N MET A 65 2.37 10.68 -5.79
CA MET A 65 3.35 10.77 -6.87
C MET A 65 4.08 9.46 -7.12
N LEU A 66 3.73 8.38 -6.39
CA LEU A 66 4.37 7.07 -6.51
C LEU A 66 3.28 6.00 -6.61
N PRO A 67 2.94 5.56 -7.84
CA PRO A 67 1.99 4.48 -8.06
C PRO A 67 2.38 3.20 -7.32
N GLU A 68 1.37 2.45 -6.87
CA GLU A 68 1.58 1.17 -6.24
C GLU A 68 1.37 0.03 -7.21
N HIS A 69 2.29 -0.93 -7.16
CA HIS A 69 2.26 -2.12 -8.01
C HIS A 69 1.74 -3.32 -7.21
N PRO A 70 0.71 -4.03 -7.71
CA PRO A 70 0.12 -5.16 -7.01
C PRO A 70 1.08 -6.36 -7.03
N TRP A 71 1.31 -6.99 -5.88
CA TRP A 71 2.06 -8.25 -5.79
C TRP A 71 1.18 -9.45 -6.15
N LEU A 72 -0.05 -9.46 -5.68
CA LEU A 72 -1.12 -10.33 -6.17
C LEU A 72 -1.89 -9.54 -7.23
N ALA A 73 -1.89 -10.04 -8.45
CA ALA A 73 -2.45 -9.39 -9.62
C ALA A 73 -3.63 -10.17 -10.18
N LYS A 74 -4.46 -9.48 -10.97
CA LYS A 74 -5.58 -10.06 -11.72
C LYS A 74 -5.31 -9.97 -13.22
N CYS A 75 -5.44 -11.10 -13.90
CA CYS A 75 -5.29 -11.15 -15.35
C CYS A 75 -6.36 -10.30 -16.04
N PRO A 76 -5.98 -9.40 -16.96
CA PRO A 76 -6.96 -8.59 -17.68
C PRO A 76 -7.83 -9.42 -18.64
N GLU A 77 -7.35 -10.57 -19.09
CA GLU A 77 -8.02 -11.45 -20.07
C GLU A 77 -8.88 -12.54 -19.40
N CYS A 78 -8.30 -13.44 -18.61
CA CYS A 78 -9.06 -14.54 -17.99
C CYS A 78 -9.66 -14.22 -16.62
N GLY A 79 -9.24 -13.11 -15.99
CA GLY A 79 -9.72 -12.71 -14.67
C GLY A 79 -9.13 -13.49 -13.49
N GLU A 80 -8.30 -14.50 -13.72
CA GLU A 80 -7.65 -15.28 -12.66
C GLU A 80 -6.61 -14.45 -11.89
N LEU A 81 -6.47 -14.76 -10.61
CA LEU A 81 -5.46 -14.16 -9.74
C LEU A 81 -4.14 -14.92 -9.81
N PHE A 82 -3.04 -14.21 -9.70
CA PHE A 82 -1.70 -14.80 -9.68
C PHE A 82 -0.73 -13.90 -8.92
N TRP A 83 0.34 -14.49 -8.39
CA TRP A 83 1.46 -13.73 -7.86
C TRP A 83 2.36 -13.27 -8.99
N VAL A 84 2.72 -11.99 -8.99
CA VAL A 84 3.52 -11.39 -10.04
C VAL A 84 4.92 -12.01 -10.13
N ASP A 85 5.54 -12.35 -9.00
CA ASP A 85 6.85 -12.99 -8.91
C ASP A 85 6.86 -14.43 -9.48
N GLU A 86 5.68 -15.03 -9.68
CA GLU A 86 5.51 -16.36 -10.27
C GLU A 86 5.24 -16.31 -11.78
N THR A 87 5.29 -15.12 -12.40
CA THR A 87 5.07 -14.96 -13.84
C THR A 87 6.36 -14.88 -14.63
N GLU A 88 6.34 -15.41 -15.85
CA GLU A 88 7.45 -15.31 -16.79
C GLU A 88 7.51 -13.90 -17.39
N GLU A 89 8.68 -13.29 -17.30
CA GLU A 89 9.02 -12.07 -18.03
C GLU A 89 9.42 -12.44 -19.46
N VAL A 90 8.79 -11.80 -20.44
CA VAL A 90 9.01 -12.09 -21.86
C VAL A 90 9.64 -10.95 -22.64
N ASP A 91 9.47 -9.71 -22.18
CA ASP A 91 10.02 -8.52 -22.84
C ASP A 91 10.01 -7.33 -21.87
N ILE A 92 10.82 -6.30 -22.16
CA ILE A 92 10.90 -5.06 -21.37
C ILE A 92 10.94 -3.86 -22.31
N GLY A 93 10.20 -2.81 -21.97
CA GLY A 93 10.32 -1.50 -22.58
C GLY A 93 9.01 -0.94 -23.13
N PHE A 94 9.02 0.36 -23.44
CA PHE A 94 7.84 1.08 -23.91
C PHE A 94 7.25 0.49 -25.19
N ASP A 95 8.10 0.18 -26.18
CA ASP A 95 7.66 -0.38 -27.45
C ASP A 95 7.08 -1.79 -27.28
N ALA A 96 7.69 -2.61 -26.41
CA ALA A 96 7.19 -3.93 -26.07
C ALA A 96 5.82 -3.86 -25.38
N ALA A 97 5.60 -2.87 -24.51
CA ALA A 97 4.35 -2.68 -23.78
C ALA A 97 3.21 -2.12 -24.64
N LYS A 98 3.52 -1.45 -25.75
CA LYS A 98 2.53 -0.73 -26.57
C LYS A 98 1.37 -1.62 -27.01
N GLY A 99 0.14 -1.16 -26.72
CA GLY A 99 -1.10 -1.81 -27.14
C GLY A 99 -1.49 -3.07 -26.33
N LYS A 100 -0.72 -3.46 -25.33
CA LYS A 100 -1.04 -4.60 -24.45
C LYS A 100 -1.88 -4.14 -23.24
N PRO A 101 -2.76 -5.02 -22.71
CA PRO A 101 -3.56 -4.69 -21.55
C PRO A 101 -2.68 -4.57 -20.30
N GLN A 102 -3.01 -3.63 -19.42
CA GLN A 102 -2.36 -3.50 -18.12
C GLN A 102 -2.87 -4.56 -17.14
N VAL A 103 -1.99 -5.03 -16.28
CA VAL A 103 -2.37 -5.87 -15.14
C VAL A 103 -3.33 -5.13 -14.22
N LYS A 104 -4.29 -5.85 -13.62
CA LYS A 104 -5.29 -5.27 -12.73
C LYS A 104 -4.96 -5.60 -11.27
N ALA A 105 -5.28 -4.69 -10.36
CA ALA A 105 -5.29 -5.00 -8.94
C ALA A 105 -6.56 -5.80 -8.58
N PRO A 106 -6.48 -6.80 -7.69
CA PRO A 106 -7.65 -7.48 -7.14
C PRO A 106 -8.43 -6.56 -6.19
N SER A 107 -9.74 -6.75 -6.11
CA SER A 107 -10.59 -6.13 -5.10
C SER A 107 -10.37 -6.74 -3.70
N GLU A 108 -10.81 -6.05 -2.64
CA GLU A 108 -10.78 -6.59 -1.27
C GLU A 108 -11.45 -7.97 -1.19
N LYS A 109 -12.62 -8.12 -1.83
CA LYS A 109 -13.36 -9.38 -1.84
C LYS A 109 -12.57 -10.50 -2.52
N GLU A 110 -11.98 -10.23 -3.68
CA GLU A 110 -11.17 -11.22 -4.40
C GLU A 110 -9.95 -11.66 -3.58
N MET A 111 -9.30 -10.72 -2.88
CA MET A 111 -8.20 -11.06 -1.97
C MET A 111 -8.66 -11.92 -0.78
N GLN A 112 -9.84 -11.63 -0.21
CA GLN A 112 -10.44 -12.42 0.88
C GLN A 112 -10.84 -13.83 0.42
N ASP A 113 -11.43 -13.95 -0.78
CA ASP A 113 -11.78 -15.23 -1.39
C ASP A 113 -10.49 -16.07 -1.64
N PHE A 114 -9.43 -15.43 -2.16
CA PHE A 114 -8.13 -16.07 -2.38
C PHE A 114 -7.49 -16.58 -1.08
N LEU A 115 -7.49 -15.77 -0.01
CA LEU A 115 -7.03 -16.16 1.33
C LEU A 115 -7.81 -17.35 1.91
N SER A 116 -9.06 -17.54 1.49
CA SER A 116 -9.91 -18.62 2.00
C SER A 116 -9.77 -19.91 1.20
N GLY A 117 -9.30 -19.83 -0.05
CA GLY A 117 -9.19 -20.97 -0.96
C GLY A 117 -7.86 -21.72 -0.90
N PHE A 118 -6.79 -21.10 -0.41
CA PHE A 118 -5.43 -21.64 -0.51
C PHE A 118 -4.65 -21.48 0.80
N ALA A 119 -3.82 -22.48 1.12
CA ALA A 119 -2.76 -22.32 2.11
C ALA A 119 -1.58 -21.61 1.47
N LEU A 120 -1.15 -20.48 2.05
CA LEU A 120 -0.07 -19.66 1.53
C LEU A 120 1.19 -19.80 2.40
N PRO A 121 2.39 -19.65 1.83
CA PRO A 121 3.58 -19.38 2.63
C PRO A 121 3.35 -18.18 3.55
N LYS A 122 3.88 -18.25 4.78
CA LYS A 122 3.62 -17.25 5.84
C LYS A 122 3.79 -15.81 5.36
N ASP A 123 4.85 -15.52 4.62
CA ASP A 123 5.15 -14.15 4.15
C ASP A 123 4.14 -13.65 3.10
N LYS A 124 3.73 -14.52 2.17
CA LYS A 124 2.68 -14.21 1.18
C LYS A 124 1.32 -14.01 1.87
N GLU A 125 1.03 -14.80 2.90
CA GLU A 125 -0.18 -14.63 3.70
C GLU A 125 -0.20 -13.30 4.45
N ILE A 126 0.89 -12.96 5.16
CA ILE A 126 1.02 -11.67 5.86
C ILE A 126 0.84 -10.51 4.88
N CYS A 127 1.54 -10.54 3.74
CA CYS A 127 1.44 -9.50 2.71
C CYS A 127 -0.01 -9.30 2.24
N LEU A 128 -0.71 -10.39 1.89
CA LEU A 128 -2.09 -10.29 1.40
C LEU A 128 -3.07 -9.85 2.48
N ARG A 129 -2.89 -10.31 3.73
CA ARG A 129 -3.72 -9.87 4.86
C ARG A 129 -3.51 -8.39 5.20
N MET A 130 -2.28 -7.88 5.10
CA MET A 130 -1.98 -6.44 5.20
C MET A 130 -2.71 -5.65 4.10
N ARG A 131 -2.68 -6.13 2.85
CA ARG A 131 -3.42 -5.49 1.74
C ARG A 131 -4.93 -5.43 1.99
N VAL A 132 -5.52 -6.51 2.52
CA VAL A 132 -6.95 -6.54 2.91
C VAL A 132 -7.23 -5.56 4.06
N TRP A 133 -6.33 -5.45 5.04
CA TRP A 133 -6.46 -4.48 6.11
C TRP A 133 -6.43 -3.04 5.58
N TRP A 134 -5.47 -2.71 4.72
CA TRP A 134 -5.39 -1.38 4.12
C TRP A 134 -6.62 -1.05 3.29
N ALA A 135 -7.12 -1.99 2.47
CA ALA A 135 -8.35 -1.80 1.70
C ALA A 135 -9.56 -1.51 2.61
N ALA A 136 -9.67 -2.22 3.73
CA ALA A 136 -10.72 -1.98 4.73
C ALA A 136 -10.61 -0.59 5.39
N ASN A 137 -9.39 -0.06 5.50
CA ASN A 137 -9.11 1.25 6.08
C ASN A 137 -9.23 2.42 5.10
N ASP A 138 -8.95 2.20 3.82
CA ASP A 138 -8.91 3.24 2.78
C ASP A 138 -10.22 4.03 2.67
N VAL A 139 -11.37 3.38 2.92
CA VAL A 139 -12.70 4.03 2.91
C VAL A 139 -12.87 5.08 4.01
N TRP A 140 -12.05 5.02 5.07
CA TRP A 140 -12.15 5.89 6.25
C TRP A 140 -11.12 7.03 6.25
N ARG A 141 -10.01 6.89 5.52
CA ARG A 141 -8.83 7.79 5.61
C ARG A 141 -9.12 9.27 5.30
N TRP A 142 -10.13 9.52 4.49
CA TRP A 142 -10.45 10.85 3.95
C TRP A 142 -11.66 11.49 4.63
N LEU A 143 -12.27 10.80 5.59
CA LEU A 143 -13.41 11.33 6.33
C LEU A 143 -12.91 12.19 7.49
N PRO A 144 -13.61 13.30 7.83
CA PRO A 144 -13.17 14.20 8.90
C PRO A 144 -13.27 13.58 10.29
N ASN A 145 -14.21 12.65 10.52
CA ASN A 145 -14.42 11.95 11.80
C ASN A 145 -14.85 10.49 11.58
N PRO A 146 -13.97 9.62 11.06
CA PRO A 146 -14.32 8.25 10.75
C PRO A 146 -14.65 7.47 12.02
N LYS A 147 -15.69 6.64 11.93
CA LYS A 147 -16.08 5.67 12.95
C LYS A 147 -16.10 4.29 12.30
N PRO A 148 -14.94 3.63 12.15
CA PRO A 148 -14.86 2.40 11.37
C PRO A 148 -15.71 1.30 12.00
N ILE A 149 -16.51 0.66 11.16
CA ILE A 149 -17.26 -0.56 11.49
C ILE A 149 -16.77 -1.63 10.52
N PHE A 150 -15.91 -2.51 11.02
CA PHE A 150 -15.42 -3.63 10.24
C PHE A 150 -16.48 -4.72 10.10
N SER A 151 -16.55 -5.29 8.90
CA SER A 151 -17.36 -6.48 8.63
C SER A 151 -16.82 -7.69 9.41
N LYS A 152 -17.62 -8.76 9.49
CA LYS A 152 -17.18 -10.02 10.12
C LYS A 152 -15.91 -10.58 9.46
N GLU A 153 -15.81 -10.50 8.13
CA GLU A 153 -14.66 -10.98 7.38
C GLU A 153 -13.43 -10.09 7.59
N GLN A 154 -13.59 -8.77 7.67
CA GLN A 154 -12.49 -7.85 8.01
C GLN A 154 -11.96 -8.12 9.42
N VAL A 155 -12.85 -8.31 10.40
CA VAL A 155 -12.45 -8.69 11.77
C VAL A 155 -11.73 -10.05 11.79
N LYS A 156 -12.19 -11.02 10.99
CA LYS A 156 -11.53 -12.32 10.85
C LYS A 156 -10.13 -12.16 10.25
N ASN A 157 -9.98 -11.34 9.21
CA ASN A 157 -8.69 -11.03 8.59
C ASN A 157 -7.71 -10.43 9.61
N LEU A 158 -8.15 -9.42 10.35
CA LEU A 158 -7.31 -8.74 11.36
C LEU A 158 -6.85 -9.68 12.47
N LYS A 159 -7.75 -10.55 12.96
CA LYS A 159 -7.38 -11.56 13.97
C LYS A 159 -6.38 -12.58 13.42
N ALA A 160 -6.56 -13.04 12.19
CA ALA A 160 -5.63 -13.97 11.56
C ALA A 160 -4.26 -13.33 11.31
N LEU A 161 -4.24 -12.09 10.82
CA LEU A 161 -3.01 -11.31 10.66
C LEU A 161 -2.28 -11.12 11.99
N SER A 162 -2.99 -10.66 13.03
CA SER A 162 -2.45 -10.49 14.38
C SER A 162 -1.83 -11.78 14.94
N ALA A 163 -2.38 -12.95 14.60
CA ALA A 163 -1.83 -14.24 15.03
C ALA A 163 -0.56 -14.65 14.28
N LEU A 164 -0.34 -14.16 13.06
CA LEU A 164 0.85 -14.46 12.25
C LEU A 164 2.06 -13.56 12.58
N LEU A 165 1.78 -12.34 13.07
CA LEU A 165 2.80 -11.34 13.39
C LEU A 165 3.65 -11.76 14.59
N ASP A 166 4.96 -11.64 14.42
CA ASP A 166 5.97 -11.94 15.43
C ASP A 166 6.14 -10.75 16.38
N GLU A 167 5.99 -11.00 17.68
CA GLU A 167 6.16 -9.94 18.69
C GLU A 167 7.64 -9.66 19.02
N SER A 168 8.58 -10.49 18.57
CA SER A 168 10.01 -10.22 18.72
C SER A 168 10.51 -9.19 17.72
N ASP A 169 9.80 -9.02 16.60
CA ASP A 169 10.05 -7.99 15.59
C ASP A 169 9.32 -6.69 15.99
N PRO A 170 10.04 -5.54 16.13
CA PRO A 170 9.45 -4.28 16.58
C PRO A 170 8.31 -3.77 15.68
N ASP A 171 8.46 -3.85 14.36
CA ASP A 171 7.48 -3.37 13.40
C ASP A 171 6.20 -4.22 13.46
N GLN A 172 6.36 -5.54 13.43
CA GLN A 172 5.24 -6.48 13.53
C GLN A 172 4.53 -6.38 14.87
N ARG A 173 5.25 -6.14 15.96
CA ARG A 173 4.65 -5.85 17.29
C ARG A 173 3.80 -4.57 17.24
N ILE A 174 4.26 -3.51 16.57
CA ILE A 174 3.50 -2.27 16.41
C ILE A 174 2.25 -2.51 15.57
N TYR A 175 2.35 -3.23 14.45
CA TYR A 175 1.18 -3.60 13.65
C TYR A 175 0.18 -4.42 14.45
N LYS A 176 0.65 -5.35 15.30
CA LYS A 176 -0.21 -6.12 16.19
C LYS A 176 -0.93 -5.25 17.22
N ALA A 177 -0.24 -4.27 17.80
CA ALA A 177 -0.82 -3.31 18.72
C ALA A 177 -1.89 -2.44 18.03
N GLU A 178 -1.58 -1.96 16.83
CA GLU A 178 -2.50 -1.18 16.02
C GLU A 178 -3.77 -1.98 15.65
N ILE A 179 -3.62 -3.24 15.23
CA ILE A 179 -4.77 -4.13 14.99
C ILE A 179 -5.62 -4.26 16.26
N ALA A 180 -5.00 -4.45 17.43
CA ALA A 180 -5.72 -4.51 18.70
C ALA A 180 -6.49 -3.21 18.96
N ARG A 181 -5.89 -2.04 18.71
CA ARG A 181 -6.53 -0.73 18.85
C ARG A 181 -7.74 -0.57 17.93
N GLU A 182 -7.61 -0.88 16.64
CA GLU A 182 -8.71 -0.74 15.68
C GLU A 182 -9.86 -1.74 15.95
N LEU A 183 -9.54 -2.92 16.52
CA LEU A 183 -10.53 -3.87 17.02
C LEU A 183 -11.17 -3.46 18.36
N GLY A 184 -10.73 -2.34 18.96
CA GLY A 184 -11.23 -1.83 20.24
C GLY A 184 -10.67 -2.54 21.47
N ARG A 185 -9.62 -3.36 21.31
CA ARG A 185 -8.91 -4.06 22.38
C ARG A 185 -7.78 -3.19 22.92
N PHE A 186 -8.15 -2.06 23.51
CA PHE A 186 -7.19 -1.03 23.92
C PHE A 186 -6.18 -1.53 24.96
N ASP A 187 -6.60 -2.36 25.91
CA ASP A 187 -5.70 -2.93 26.91
C ASP A 187 -4.63 -3.85 26.28
N GLU A 188 -5.01 -4.60 25.24
CA GLU A 188 -4.08 -5.43 24.48
C GLU A 188 -3.07 -4.57 23.69
N CYS A 189 -3.55 -3.49 23.05
CA CYS A 189 -2.68 -2.51 22.39
C CYS A 189 -1.66 -1.93 23.37
N LEU A 190 -2.12 -1.40 24.51
CA LEU A 190 -1.25 -0.78 25.52
C LEU A 190 -0.21 -1.76 26.06
N ARG A 191 -0.61 -3.01 26.33
CA ARG A 191 0.29 -4.08 26.76
C ARG A 191 1.37 -4.40 25.71
N LEU A 192 1.01 -4.45 24.42
CA LEU A 192 2.00 -4.69 23.36
C LEU A 192 3.03 -3.56 23.26
N LEU A 193 2.61 -2.31 23.54
CA LEU A 193 3.43 -1.11 23.51
C LEU A 193 4.25 -0.86 24.79
N THR A 194 4.23 -1.75 25.79
CA THR A 194 5.16 -1.68 26.94
C THR A 194 6.54 -2.28 26.63
N TYR A 195 6.70 -2.90 25.46
CA TYR A 195 7.98 -3.41 24.99
C TYR A 195 9.04 -2.30 24.92
N GLN A 196 10.30 -2.66 25.17
CA GLN A 196 11.41 -1.72 25.04
C GLN A 196 11.83 -1.64 23.57
N PHE A 197 11.32 -0.63 22.87
CA PHE A 197 11.71 -0.35 21.49
C PHE A 197 13.07 0.35 21.44
N GLU A 198 13.78 0.15 20.33
CA GLU A 198 15.02 0.87 20.02
C GLU A 198 14.76 2.35 19.71
N GLU A 199 15.83 3.14 19.66
CA GLU A 199 15.75 4.56 19.28
C GLU A 199 15.13 4.70 17.88
N GLY A 200 14.17 5.61 17.72
CA GLY A 200 13.46 5.86 16.46
C GLY A 200 11.99 5.44 16.43
N TYR A 201 11.54 4.61 17.37
CA TYR A 201 10.14 4.19 17.46
C TYR A 201 9.27 5.07 18.38
N ASP A 202 9.88 5.95 19.17
CA ASP A 202 9.23 6.69 20.25
C ASP A 202 8.00 7.47 19.77
N TRP A 203 8.10 8.12 18.62
CA TRP A 203 7.01 8.89 18.03
C TRP A 203 5.82 7.99 17.68
N THR A 204 6.07 6.94 16.89
CA THR A 204 5.05 6.00 16.43
C THR A 204 4.34 5.32 17.59
N VAL A 205 5.12 4.77 18.51
CA VAL A 205 4.62 4.07 19.70
C VAL A 205 3.86 5.03 20.61
N GLY A 206 4.38 6.25 20.83
CA GLY A 206 3.72 7.28 21.62
C GLY A 206 2.38 7.72 21.03
N PHE A 207 2.32 7.90 19.71
CA PHE A 207 1.10 8.31 19.02
C PHE A 207 0.02 7.22 19.08
N ILE A 208 0.36 5.96 18.79
CA ILE A 208 -0.59 4.84 18.89
C ILE A 208 -1.05 4.65 20.33
N ARG A 209 -0.15 4.78 21.32
CA ARG A 209 -0.50 4.72 22.75
C ARG A 209 -1.55 5.77 23.12
N LYS A 210 -1.33 7.02 22.73
CA LYS A 210 -2.29 8.11 22.95
C LYS A 210 -3.66 7.79 22.34
N LEU A 211 -3.70 7.31 21.09
CA LEU A 211 -4.95 6.94 20.44
C LEU A 211 -5.68 5.80 21.17
N ALA A 212 -4.95 4.84 21.73
CA ALA A 212 -5.51 3.76 22.52
C ALA A 212 -6.08 4.26 23.87
N GLU A 213 -5.39 5.16 24.56
CA GLU A 213 -5.85 5.80 25.80
C GLU A 213 -7.14 6.62 25.57
N GLU A 214 -7.21 7.33 24.45
CA GLU A 214 -8.40 8.09 24.01
C GLU A 214 -9.50 7.19 23.40
N LYS A 215 -9.28 5.87 23.33
CA LYS A 215 -10.20 4.87 22.74
C LYS A 215 -10.58 5.18 21.28
N VAL A 216 -9.67 5.79 20.53
CA VAL A 216 -9.84 6.07 19.11
C VAL A 216 -9.57 4.78 18.33
N ARG A 217 -10.56 4.28 17.61
CA ARG A 217 -10.43 3.08 16.74
C ARG A 217 -10.03 3.41 15.31
N ALA A 218 -10.23 4.65 14.88
CA ALA A 218 -9.93 5.04 13.51
C ALA A 218 -8.43 4.98 13.22
N VAL A 219 -8.08 4.51 12.02
CA VAL A 219 -6.76 4.72 11.43
C VAL A 219 -6.47 6.22 11.36
N LYS A 220 -5.22 6.62 11.64
CA LYS A 220 -4.80 8.02 11.64
C LYS A 220 -3.54 8.21 10.80
N PRO A 221 -3.40 9.34 10.09
CA PRO A 221 -2.10 9.75 9.60
C PRO A 221 -1.21 10.18 10.78
N PHE A 222 0.10 10.02 10.61
CA PHE A 222 1.10 10.66 11.48
C PHE A 222 1.19 12.17 11.21
#